data_AF-A0A0D1XLE0-F1
#
_entry.id   AF-A0A0D1XLE0-F1
#
_cell.length_a   1.000
_cell.length_b   1.000
_cell.length_c   1.000
_cell.angle_alpha   90.00
_cell.angle_beta   90.00
_cell.angle_gamma   90.00
#
_symmetry.space_group_name_H-M   'P 1'
#
loop_
_entity.id
_entity.type
_entity.pdbx_description
1 polymer ?
#
loop_
_entity_poly.entity_id
_entity_poly.type
_entity_poly.pdbx_seq_one_letter_code
_entity_poly.pdbx_strand_id
1 'polypeptide(L)'
;MRSRGFANDKSTFYIEVQCSLSNHFLFNLQFLKTPLGTTAMKSYARIMLGLGALVAAAPQVTQSPDSPPDPPARSSDPTGVTSHGPYEGPEPTTIGALSRPPLAESIAPQPPLPVTYINNDGDLQADSMPVPYQPDGGAGTNGTEPYYHPLSDFDYQSLTLALYQEWIELDLFNHGLAIYSEEEFEAAGLTAEDRHLIAFMANQEIGHATMLSNILGPAAPPQCTYNYPFTTVREFVDFNQKLTRFGESGVYGFLGHLDSRESATLLLQSITTEARQQLIFRQFGGLFPMAVWFEAGIPQSWAWTLLAPYISECPANTTRLAWQNFPALTIDNQPNINKVDPNEGPNESVTGSNPSNSTVEPQDNYCVEATGIGSECSAATSRNRSIPLSYPGREILFSWGDVNETVGPNNSYVTSRSPLADEPRFAMFVSQLNATYVPLQNISGNSASAIQPNGSTFEGDPAVNDTMFIVLTSADPYLTPFNLSLINPYVYAGPALYQAG
;
A
#
# COMPACT_ATOMS: atom_id res chain seq x y z
N MET A 1 -80.87 -15.85 -29.59
CA MET A 1 -80.66 -17.07 -30.41
C MET A 1 -79.37 -17.76 -29.95
N ARG A 2 -79.19 -19.04 -30.29
CA ARG A 2 -78.08 -19.96 -29.90
C ARG A 2 -76.69 -19.47 -30.43
N SER A 3 -75.61 -19.43 -29.63
CA SER A 3 -74.66 -20.50 -29.15
C SER A 3 -73.61 -20.90 -30.21
N ARG A 4 -72.33 -21.29 -29.96
CA ARG A 4 -71.48 -21.70 -28.79
C ARG A 4 -70.06 -21.06 -28.96
N GLY A 5 -69.12 -20.93 -28.00
CA GLY A 5 -68.51 -21.86 -27.02
C GLY A 5 -67.23 -22.50 -27.62
N PHE A 6 -66.07 -22.73 -26.96
CA PHE A 6 -65.56 -22.75 -25.56
C PHE A 6 -64.09 -22.20 -25.57
N ALA A 7 -63.47 -21.56 -24.56
CA ALA A 7 -63.12 -21.96 -23.17
C ALA A 7 -62.18 -23.20 -23.09
N ASN A 8 -61.23 -23.42 -22.15
CA ASN A 8 -60.59 -22.71 -21.01
C ASN A 8 -59.35 -23.60 -20.57
N ASP A 9 -58.45 -23.34 -19.61
CA ASP A 9 -57.84 -22.15 -18.93
C ASP A 9 -56.99 -22.65 -17.72
N LYS A 10 -55.78 -22.08 -17.43
CA LYS A 10 -54.96 -22.24 -16.18
C LYS A 10 -54.36 -23.64 -15.85
N SER A 11 -53.35 -23.83 -14.95
CA SER A 11 -52.53 -22.94 -14.09
C SER A 11 -51.23 -23.60 -13.53
N THR A 12 -50.14 -22.81 -13.49
CA THR A 12 -49.20 -22.45 -12.37
C THR A 12 -48.65 -23.44 -11.30
N PHE A 13 -47.40 -23.14 -10.85
CA PHE A 13 -46.61 -23.57 -9.65
C PHE A 13 -45.63 -24.75 -9.83
N TYR A 14 -44.40 -24.82 -9.29
CA TYR A 14 -43.35 -23.94 -8.70
C TYR A 14 -42.16 -24.88 -8.33
N ILE A 15 -40.90 -24.41 -8.30
CA ILE A 15 -39.67 -24.90 -7.58
C ILE A 15 -39.44 -26.42 -7.35
N GLU A 16 -38.27 -26.96 -7.78
CA GLU A 16 -37.18 -27.45 -6.87
C GLU A 16 -35.88 -27.83 -7.65
N VAL A 17 -34.90 -28.45 -6.98
CA VAL A 17 -33.44 -28.29 -7.20
C VAL A 17 -32.70 -29.62 -7.49
N GLN A 18 -31.59 -29.55 -8.24
CA GLN A 18 -30.52 -30.58 -8.43
C GLN A 18 -30.88 -31.98 -8.97
N CYS A 19 -30.20 -32.42 -10.04
CA CYS A 19 -29.23 -33.54 -9.95
C CYS A 19 -28.37 -33.77 -11.22
N SER A 20 -27.05 -33.67 -11.05
CA SER A 20 -25.99 -34.64 -11.39
C SER A 20 -25.99 -35.53 -12.67
N LEU A 21 -24.77 -35.64 -13.24
CA LEU A 21 -24.16 -36.78 -13.98
C LEU A 21 -24.48 -37.06 -15.47
N SER A 22 -23.47 -36.73 -16.29
CA SER A 22 -22.70 -37.64 -17.19
C SER A 22 -23.39 -38.56 -18.21
N ASN A 23 -23.09 -38.34 -19.50
CA ASN A 23 -22.58 -39.36 -20.45
C ASN A 23 -22.01 -38.65 -21.71
N HIS A 24 -20.71 -38.75 -21.99
CA HIS A 24 -20.12 -39.75 -22.90
C HIS A 24 -20.65 -39.72 -24.35
N PHE A 25 -19.87 -39.12 -25.25
CA PHE A 25 -19.93 -39.39 -26.69
C PHE A 25 -18.64 -40.07 -27.15
N LEU A 26 -18.79 -41.30 -27.64
CA LEU A 26 -17.74 -42.05 -28.33
C LEU A 26 -17.70 -41.64 -29.81
N PHE A 27 -16.50 -41.49 -30.37
CA PHE A 27 -16.29 -41.76 -31.79
C PHE A 27 -15.08 -42.68 -31.98
N ASN A 28 -15.32 -43.80 -32.64
CA ASN A 28 -14.31 -44.79 -33.01
C ASN A 28 -13.50 -44.28 -34.22
N LEU A 29 -12.19 -44.55 -34.22
CA LEU A 29 -11.49 -44.93 -35.44
C LEU A 29 -10.41 -45.98 -35.10
N GLN A 30 -10.58 -47.20 -35.62
CA GLN A 30 -9.58 -48.27 -35.52
C GLN A 30 -8.60 -48.16 -36.69
N PHE A 31 -7.32 -48.50 -36.50
CA PHE A 31 -6.55 -49.31 -37.46
C PHE A 31 -5.39 -50.08 -36.77
N LEU A 32 -4.98 -51.18 -37.42
CA LEU A 32 -4.37 -52.41 -36.86
C LEU A 32 -2.95 -52.34 -36.22
N LYS A 33 -2.74 -53.21 -35.21
CA LYS A 33 -1.67 -54.27 -35.05
C LYS A 33 -0.53 -54.32 -36.09
N THR A 34 0.76 -54.68 -35.83
CA THR A 34 1.51 -55.32 -34.71
C THR A 34 3.06 -55.12 -34.92
N PRO A 35 3.99 -55.58 -34.04
CA PRO A 35 5.33 -54.95 -33.86
C PRO A 35 6.58 -55.79 -34.27
N LEU A 36 7.76 -55.33 -33.78
CA LEU A 36 9.10 -55.98 -33.60
C LEU A 36 10.24 -55.49 -34.53
N GLY A 37 11.38 -55.11 -33.93
CA GLY A 37 12.64 -54.79 -34.63
C GLY A 37 13.67 -54.04 -33.76
N THR A 38 14.60 -54.76 -33.14
CA THR A 38 15.67 -54.21 -32.27
C THR A 38 16.92 -53.76 -33.03
N THR A 39 17.51 -52.60 -32.69
CA THR A 39 18.97 -52.38 -32.77
C THR A 39 19.47 -51.34 -31.77
N ALA A 40 20.72 -51.45 -31.32
CA ALA A 40 21.27 -50.68 -30.21
C ALA A 40 22.14 -49.48 -30.61
N MET A 41 22.03 -48.41 -29.82
CA MET A 41 23.11 -47.59 -29.23
C MET A 41 24.30 -47.16 -30.10
N LYS A 42 24.42 -45.84 -30.35
CA LYS A 42 25.71 -45.12 -30.35
C LYS A 42 25.57 -43.75 -29.70
N SER A 43 26.37 -43.50 -28.66
CA SER A 43 26.47 -42.21 -27.99
C SER A 43 27.09 -41.13 -28.88
N TYR A 44 26.61 -39.90 -28.75
CA TYR A 44 27.42 -38.70 -28.93
C TYR A 44 27.16 -37.75 -27.78
N ALA A 45 28.16 -37.55 -26.93
CA ALA A 45 28.14 -36.48 -25.95
C ALA A 45 28.32 -35.14 -26.69
N ARG A 46 27.43 -34.18 -26.44
CA ARG A 46 27.65 -32.77 -26.76
C ARG A 46 27.29 -31.91 -25.56
N ILE A 47 28.36 -31.40 -24.95
CA ILE A 47 28.50 -30.20 -24.15
C ILE A 47 27.22 -29.34 -24.09
N MET A 48 26.55 -29.33 -22.94
CA MET A 48 25.58 -28.30 -22.58
C MET A 48 26.35 -27.06 -22.11
N LEU A 49 26.35 -26.01 -22.93
CA LEU A 49 26.67 -24.66 -22.49
C LEU A 49 25.46 -24.14 -21.70
N GLY A 50 25.60 -24.06 -20.38
CA GLY A 50 24.58 -23.47 -19.52
C GLY A 50 24.57 -21.96 -19.67
N LEU A 51 23.62 -21.42 -20.44
CA LEU A 51 23.04 -20.12 -20.14
C LEU A 51 21.74 -20.36 -19.37
N GLY A 52 21.78 -20.15 -18.06
CA GLY A 52 20.56 -19.97 -17.28
C GLY A 52 19.99 -18.60 -17.58
N ALA A 53 19.01 -18.52 -18.48
CA ALA A 53 18.23 -17.31 -18.66
C ALA A 53 17.35 -17.11 -17.42
N LEU A 54 17.65 -16.08 -16.64
CA LEU A 54 16.75 -15.55 -15.62
C LEU A 54 15.59 -14.85 -16.33
N VAL A 55 14.60 -15.64 -16.74
CA VAL A 55 13.34 -15.09 -17.24
C VAL A 55 12.54 -14.62 -16.03
N ALA A 56 12.59 -13.32 -15.75
CA ALA A 56 11.61 -12.67 -14.88
C ALA A 56 10.21 -12.89 -15.48
N ALA A 57 9.23 -13.23 -14.64
CA ALA A 57 7.92 -13.66 -15.11
C ALA A 57 7.15 -12.51 -15.78
N ALA A 58 7.10 -12.53 -17.12
CA ALA A 58 6.19 -11.71 -17.89
C ALA A 58 4.73 -12.18 -17.68
N PRO A 59 3.73 -11.29 -17.79
CA PRO A 59 2.31 -11.68 -17.69
C PRO A 59 1.96 -12.70 -18.78
N GLN A 60 1.35 -13.83 -18.37
CA GLN A 60 1.09 -14.93 -19.30
C GLN A 60 -0.08 -14.62 -20.26
N VAL A 61 0.21 -14.58 -21.56
CA VAL A 61 -0.82 -14.60 -22.62
C VAL A 61 -1.24 -16.05 -22.88
N THR A 62 -2.18 -16.57 -22.08
CA THR A 62 -2.64 -17.96 -22.14
C THR A 62 -3.65 -18.21 -23.27
N GLN A 63 -3.14 -18.54 -24.47
CA GLN A 63 -3.89 -19.34 -25.47
C GLN A 63 -3.02 -20.42 -26.15
N SER A 64 -2.28 -21.19 -25.36
CA SER A 64 -1.71 -22.47 -25.80
C SER A 64 -1.76 -23.50 -24.66
N PRO A 65 -2.10 -24.78 -24.92
CA PRO A 65 -1.99 -25.85 -23.93
C PRO A 65 -0.55 -26.12 -23.46
N ASP A 66 0.46 -25.62 -24.19
CA ASP A 66 1.87 -25.64 -23.79
C ASP A 66 2.27 -24.34 -23.02
N SER A 67 1.49 -23.98 -21.99
CA SER A 67 1.87 -22.88 -21.10
C SER A 67 3.04 -23.32 -20.21
N PRO A 68 4.05 -22.46 -19.96
CA PRO A 68 5.14 -22.77 -19.04
C PRO A 68 4.60 -22.97 -17.62
N PRO A 69 5.28 -23.76 -16.76
CA PRO A 69 4.83 -24.00 -15.39
C PRO A 69 4.74 -22.68 -14.61
N ASP A 70 3.77 -22.60 -13.71
CA ASP A 70 3.53 -21.42 -12.89
C ASP A 70 4.80 -21.02 -12.11
N PRO A 71 5.15 -19.72 -12.02
CA PRO A 71 6.28 -19.28 -11.23
C PRO A 71 6.04 -19.62 -9.75
N PRO A 72 7.01 -20.21 -9.04
CA PRO A 72 6.81 -20.59 -7.65
C PRO A 72 6.67 -19.35 -6.76
N ALA A 73 5.77 -19.44 -5.77
CA ALA A 73 5.66 -18.45 -4.70
C ALA A 73 7.00 -18.29 -3.97
N ARG A 74 7.32 -17.04 -3.58
CA ARG A 74 8.58 -16.70 -2.89
C ARG A 74 8.45 -16.73 -1.37
N SER A 75 7.28 -16.36 -0.84
CA SER A 75 6.91 -16.55 0.56
C SER A 75 6.48 -17.99 0.85
N SER A 76 6.67 -18.40 2.10
CA SER A 76 5.85 -19.44 2.72
C SER A 76 4.48 -18.89 3.07
N ASP A 77 3.42 -19.68 2.87
CA ASP A 77 2.10 -19.46 3.46
C ASP A 77 2.20 -19.67 5.00
N PRO A 78 2.10 -18.61 5.83
CA PRO A 78 2.34 -18.70 7.26
C PRO A 78 1.09 -19.20 7.99
N THR A 79 1.02 -20.52 8.23
CA THR A 79 -0.11 -21.20 8.89
C THR A 79 -0.16 -21.03 10.42
N GLY A 80 0.41 -19.94 10.95
CA GLY A 80 0.49 -19.64 12.39
C GLY A 80 1.39 -18.44 12.66
N VAL A 81 1.58 -18.10 13.94
CA VAL A 81 2.40 -16.94 14.35
C VAL A 81 3.85 -17.04 13.89
N THR A 82 4.33 -15.98 13.23
CA THR A 82 5.75 -15.69 13.01
C THR A 82 6.40 -15.17 14.31
N SER A 83 7.71 -14.90 14.30
CA SER A 83 8.40 -14.42 15.50
C SER A 83 8.25 -12.91 15.63
N HIS A 84 7.74 -12.45 16.78
CA HIS A 84 7.56 -11.03 17.09
C HIS A 84 8.24 -10.62 18.39
N GLY A 85 8.56 -9.33 18.49
CA GLY A 85 9.14 -8.70 19.67
C GLY A 85 10.22 -7.69 19.33
N PRO A 86 10.70 -6.90 20.31
CA PRO A 86 11.79 -5.95 20.11
C PRO A 86 13.10 -6.68 19.75
N TYR A 87 14.01 -5.98 19.08
CA TYR A 87 15.34 -6.51 18.79
C TYR A 87 16.21 -6.60 20.06
N GLU A 88 16.58 -7.83 20.45
CA GLU A 88 17.49 -8.09 21.60
C GLU A 88 18.94 -8.42 21.18
N GLY A 89 19.28 -8.24 19.89
CA GLY A 89 20.61 -8.54 19.38
C GLY A 89 21.69 -7.50 19.75
N PRO A 90 22.96 -7.74 19.37
CA PRO A 90 24.06 -6.83 19.66
C PRO A 90 23.90 -5.49 18.93
N GLU A 91 24.51 -4.44 19.48
CA GLU A 91 24.56 -3.11 18.87
C GLU A 91 25.00 -3.16 17.39
N PRO A 92 24.34 -2.40 16.49
CA PRO A 92 24.59 -2.45 15.05
C PRO A 92 26.04 -2.03 14.72
N THR A 93 26.75 -2.88 14.00
CA THR A 93 28.12 -2.60 13.54
C THR A 93 28.19 -1.60 12.38
N THR A 94 27.06 -1.29 11.75
CA THR A 94 26.91 -0.25 10.72
C THR A 94 25.56 0.43 10.91
N ILE A 95 25.56 1.78 10.93
CA ILE A 95 24.40 2.61 11.27
C ILE A 95 24.01 3.50 10.06
N GLY A 96 22.73 3.86 9.94
CA GLY A 96 22.18 4.79 8.93
C GLY A 96 21.77 4.17 7.59
N ALA A 97 21.28 4.99 6.65
CA ALA A 97 20.92 4.55 5.30
C ALA A 97 22.14 4.13 4.46
N LEU A 98 21.92 3.36 3.39
CA LEU A 98 22.91 3.13 2.34
C LEU A 98 23.21 4.47 1.63
N SER A 99 24.48 4.87 1.54
CA SER A 99 24.84 6.21 1.08
C SER A 99 26.10 6.26 0.20
N ARG A 100 26.17 7.33 -0.59
CA ARG A 100 27.33 7.78 -1.39
C ARG A 100 27.50 9.29 -1.18
N PRO A 101 28.68 9.88 -1.43
CA PRO A 101 28.86 11.33 -1.33
C PRO A 101 27.85 12.08 -2.24
N PRO A 102 27.02 12.99 -1.70
CA PRO A 102 26.05 13.73 -2.50
C PRO A 102 26.74 14.80 -3.36
N LEU A 103 26.14 15.11 -4.52
CA LEU A 103 26.61 16.16 -5.41
C LEU A 103 26.08 17.56 -5.04
N ALA A 104 24.97 17.61 -4.29
CA ALA A 104 24.33 18.82 -3.78
C ALA A 104 23.47 18.48 -2.55
N GLU A 105 23.14 19.48 -1.73
CA GLU A 105 22.26 19.34 -0.56
C GLU A 105 20.77 19.23 -0.94
N SER A 106 20.38 19.78 -2.09
CA SER A 106 19.04 19.71 -2.65
C SER A 106 19.08 19.76 -4.18
N ILE A 107 18.03 19.27 -4.85
CA ILE A 107 17.85 19.41 -6.30
C ILE A 107 17.14 20.74 -6.58
N ALA A 108 17.79 21.63 -7.33
CA ALA A 108 17.21 22.92 -7.69
C ALA A 108 16.07 22.76 -8.72
N PRO A 109 14.89 23.39 -8.50
CA PRO A 109 13.76 23.29 -9.42
C PRO A 109 14.12 23.82 -10.81
N GLN A 110 13.67 23.11 -11.84
CA GLN A 110 13.85 23.46 -13.24
C GLN A 110 12.52 23.95 -13.86
N PRO A 111 12.56 24.77 -14.93
CA PRO A 111 11.34 25.10 -15.67
C PRO A 111 10.71 23.83 -16.27
N PRO A 112 9.39 23.82 -16.54
CA PRO A 112 8.73 22.74 -17.25
C PRO A 112 9.40 22.43 -18.59
N LEU A 113 9.37 21.17 -19.01
CA LEU A 113 9.82 20.76 -20.33
C LEU A 113 9.01 21.49 -21.43
N PRO A 114 9.60 21.78 -22.60
CA PRO A 114 8.87 22.32 -23.73
C PRO A 114 7.67 21.44 -24.09
N VAL A 115 6.51 22.05 -24.33
CA VAL A 115 5.31 21.33 -24.78
C VAL A 115 5.56 20.80 -26.19
N THR A 116 5.75 19.49 -26.33
CA THR A 116 6.04 18.81 -27.60
C THR A 116 4.79 18.31 -28.33
N TYR A 117 3.64 18.28 -27.66
CA TYR A 117 2.36 17.83 -28.22
C TYR A 117 1.23 18.76 -27.74
N ILE A 118 0.39 19.18 -28.69
CA ILE A 118 -0.82 19.98 -28.43
C ILE A 118 -1.92 19.39 -29.32
N ASN A 119 -3.10 19.19 -28.75
CA ASN A 119 -4.30 18.76 -29.48
C ASN A 119 -5.48 19.61 -29.00
N ASN A 120 -5.94 20.52 -29.86
CA ASN A 120 -6.96 21.52 -29.52
C ASN A 120 -8.31 21.28 -30.21
N ASP A 121 -8.34 20.39 -31.20
CA ASP A 121 -9.51 20.03 -32.02
C ASP A 121 -10.06 18.64 -31.68
N GLY A 122 -9.23 17.78 -31.06
CA GLY A 122 -9.54 16.38 -30.78
C GLY A 122 -9.10 15.43 -31.90
N ASP A 123 -8.49 15.95 -32.97
CA ASP A 123 -8.12 15.17 -34.15
C ASP A 123 -6.76 14.46 -33.97
N LEU A 124 -6.48 13.47 -34.82
CA LEU A 124 -5.17 12.82 -34.87
C LEU A 124 -4.14 13.78 -35.48
N GLN A 125 -3.18 14.22 -34.66
CA GLN A 125 -2.14 15.18 -35.05
C GLN A 125 -1.01 14.57 -35.90
N ALA A 126 -0.98 13.24 -36.05
CA ALA A 126 0.04 12.53 -36.83
C ALA A 126 -0.48 12.15 -38.22
N ASP A 127 0.34 12.34 -39.26
CA ASP A 127 0.01 12.02 -40.65
C ASP A 127 -0.22 10.51 -40.90
N SER A 128 0.22 9.64 -39.97
CA SER A 128 0.11 8.20 -40.08
C SER A 128 -0.01 7.52 -38.71
N MET A 129 -0.47 6.27 -38.73
CA MET A 129 -0.61 5.41 -37.55
C MET A 129 0.35 4.21 -37.72
N PRO A 130 1.13 3.81 -36.70
CA PRO A 130 2.08 2.68 -36.82
C PRO A 130 1.39 1.36 -37.18
N VAL A 131 0.19 1.13 -36.64
CA VAL A 131 -0.71 0.01 -37.00
C VAL A 131 -2.17 0.47 -36.96
N PRO A 132 -3.13 -0.26 -37.56
CA PRO A 132 -4.54 0.13 -37.53
C PRO A 132 -5.06 0.35 -36.11
N TYR A 133 -5.78 1.46 -35.89
CA TYR A 133 -6.39 1.86 -34.63
C TYR A 133 -5.44 2.20 -33.45
N GLN A 134 -4.13 2.25 -33.68
CA GLN A 134 -3.14 2.72 -32.70
C GLN A 134 -2.53 4.06 -33.17
N PRO A 135 -2.79 5.20 -32.50
CA PRO A 135 -2.07 6.45 -32.75
C PRO A 135 -0.56 6.30 -32.53
N ASP A 136 0.25 7.11 -33.21
CA ASP A 136 1.69 7.13 -32.96
C ASP A 136 2.04 7.74 -31.59
N GLY A 137 3.15 7.29 -31.00
CA GLY A 137 3.61 7.69 -29.67
C GLY A 137 3.36 6.66 -28.56
N GLY A 138 3.58 7.10 -27.32
CA GLY A 138 3.70 6.24 -26.14
C GLY A 138 5.10 5.64 -25.98
N ALA A 139 5.49 5.32 -24.74
CA ALA A 139 6.74 4.60 -24.46
C ALA A 139 6.50 3.08 -24.59
N GLY A 140 7.45 2.33 -25.13
CA GLY A 140 7.36 0.87 -25.28
C GLY A 140 6.38 0.36 -26.36
N THR A 141 5.64 1.24 -27.05
CA THR A 141 4.58 0.88 -28.01
C THR A 141 5.09 0.43 -29.39
N ASN A 142 6.40 0.42 -29.61
CA ASN A 142 7.06 0.15 -30.89
C ASN A 142 7.25 -1.35 -31.22
N GLY A 143 6.71 -2.26 -30.39
CA GLY A 143 6.87 -3.71 -30.54
C GLY A 143 8.15 -4.28 -29.93
N THR A 144 8.88 -3.52 -29.11
CA THR A 144 9.96 -4.08 -28.27
C THR A 144 9.36 -5.00 -27.21
N GLU A 145 9.99 -6.15 -26.98
CA GLU A 145 9.58 -7.10 -25.93
C GLU A 145 9.86 -6.50 -24.53
N PRO A 146 8.88 -6.45 -23.62
CA PRO A 146 9.06 -5.83 -22.31
C PRO A 146 9.93 -6.72 -21.40
N TYR A 147 10.86 -6.10 -20.65
CA TYR A 147 11.73 -6.80 -19.71
C TYR A 147 11.66 -6.19 -18.30
N TYR A 148 10.91 -6.85 -17.43
CA TYR A 148 10.54 -6.42 -16.08
C TYR A 148 11.70 -6.58 -15.09
N HIS A 149 12.51 -5.52 -14.93
CA HIS A 149 13.63 -5.44 -13.99
C HIS A 149 13.95 -3.97 -13.66
N PRO A 150 14.66 -3.66 -12.57
CA PRO A 150 15.16 -2.31 -12.30
C PRO A 150 16.17 -1.83 -13.36
N LEU A 151 16.01 -0.59 -13.85
CA LEU A 151 16.94 0.02 -14.82
C LEU A 151 17.94 1.00 -14.19
N SER A 152 17.74 1.40 -12.93
CA SER A 152 18.63 2.32 -12.19
C SER A 152 18.67 2.00 -10.69
N ASP A 153 19.59 2.65 -9.96
CA ASP A 153 19.62 2.59 -8.49
C ASP A 153 18.31 3.14 -7.88
N PHE A 154 17.67 4.13 -8.53
CA PHE A 154 16.38 4.66 -8.09
C PHE A 154 15.28 3.61 -8.22
N ASP A 155 15.21 2.91 -9.37
CA ASP A 155 14.28 1.80 -9.56
C ASP A 155 14.49 0.71 -8.52
N TYR A 156 15.74 0.26 -8.34
CA TYR A 156 16.07 -0.83 -7.44
C TYR A 156 15.69 -0.48 -5.99
N GLN A 157 16.06 0.70 -5.50
CA GLN A 157 15.77 1.13 -4.13
C GLN A 157 14.26 1.35 -3.90
N SER A 158 13.51 1.76 -4.92
CA SER A 158 12.06 1.98 -4.81
C SER A 158 11.28 0.66 -4.86
N LEU A 159 11.62 -0.24 -5.79
CA LEU A 159 11.03 -1.58 -5.87
C LEU A 159 11.39 -2.45 -4.66
N THR A 160 12.59 -2.26 -4.09
CA THR A 160 13.00 -2.93 -2.85
C THR A 160 12.19 -2.41 -1.66
N LEU A 161 11.90 -1.10 -1.58
CA LEU A 161 11.02 -0.54 -0.56
C LEU A 161 9.58 -1.09 -0.69
N ALA A 162 9.05 -1.19 -1.91
CA ALA A 162 7.76 -1.85 -2.12
C ALA A 162 7.79 -3.31 -1.63
N LEU A 163 8.83 -4.09 -1.91
CA LEU A 163 8.91 -5.47 -1.39
C LEU A 163 8.96 -5.53 0.15
N TYR A 164 9.52 -4.52 0.83
CA TYR A 164 9.40 -4.41 2.28
C TYR A 164 7.96 -4.15 2.76
N GLN A 165 7.14 -3.46 1.97
CA GLN A 165 5.70 -3.27 2.23
C GLN A 165 4.95 -4.60 2.11
N GLU A 166 5.11 -5.33 0.99
CA GLU A 166 4.45 -6.63 0.79
C GLU A 166 4.77 -7.61 1.93
N TRP A 167 6.04 -7.60 2.39
CA TRP A 167 6.50 -8.48 3.46
C TRP A 167 5.92 -8.16 4.84
N ILE A 168 5.66 -6.88 5.14
CA ILE A 168 5.03 -6.47 6.41
C ILE A 168 3.50 -6.63 6.36
N GLU A 169 2.86 -6.46 5.20
CA GLU A 169 1.41 -6.68 5.03
C GLU A 169 1.07 -8.18 5.08
N LEU A 170 1.80 -9.01 4.34
CA LEU A 170 1.66 -10.47 4.40
C LEU A 170 1.79 -11.01 5.83
N ASP A 171 2.76 -10.50 6.58
CA ASP A 171 2.97 -10.90 7.97
C ASP A 171 1.85 -10.37 8.89
N LEU A 172 1.55 -9.07 8.82
CA LEU A 172 0.55 -8.40 9.65
C LEU A 172 -0.85 -9.05 9.51
N PHE A 173 -1.31 -9.28 8.28
CA PHE A 173 -2.65 -9.80 8.02
C PHE A 173 -2.82 -11.20 8.63
N ASN A 174 -1.78 -12.05 8.51
CA ASN A 174 -1.77 -13.39 9.12
C ASN A 174 -1.55 -13.34 10.64
N HIS A 175 -0.73 -12.40 11.14
CA HIS A 175 -0.46 -12.24 12.56
C HIS A 175 -1.75 -11.98 13.35
N GLY A 176 -2.54 -10.97 12.95
CA GLY A 176 -3.78 -10.63 13.66
C GLY A 176 -4.81 -11.77 13.65
N LEU A 177 -4.89 -12.52 12.53
CA LEU A 177 -5.73 -13.71 12.43
C LEU A 177 -5.24 -14.88 13.30
N ALA A 178 -3.95 -14.93 13.64
CA ALA A 178 -3.35 -16.00 14.42
C ALA A 178 -3.31 -15.71 15.94
N ILE A 179 -3.27 -14.44 16.36
CA ILE A 179 -3.17 -14.08 17.79
C ILE A 179 -4.51 -13.81 18.48
N TYR A 180 -5.55 -13.37 17.76
CA TYR A 180 -6.87 -13.04 18.32
C TYR A 180 -7.88 -14.18 18.12
N SER A 181 -8.72 -14.42 19.11
CA SER A 181 -9.78 -15.43 19.04
C SER A 181 -10.97 -14.97 18.18
N GLU A 182 -11.82 -15.92 17.76
CA GLU A 182 -13.03 -15.59 17.00
C GLU A 182 -13.96 -14.65 17.78
N GLU A 183 -14.06 -14.86 19.10
CA GLU A 183 -14.83 -14.04 20.03
C GLU A 183 -14.27 -12.62 20.19
N GLU A 184 -12.96 -12.42 20.09
CA GLU A 184 -12.34 -11.08 20.11
C GLU A 184 -12.63 -10.30 18.82
N PHE A 185 -12.66 -10.98 17.67
CA PHE A 185 -13.13 -10.37 16.42
C PHE A 185 -14.63 -10.04 16.48
N GLU A 186 -15.47 -10.94 16.99
CA GLU A 186 -16.91 -10.69 17.15
C GLU A 186 -17.18 -9.52 18.12
N ALA A 187 -16.42 -9.41 19.21
CA ALA A 187 -16.49 -8.28 20.14
C ALA A 187 -16.05 -6.94 19.52
N ALA A 188 -15.16 -6.96 18.52
CA ALA A 188 -14.80 -5.79 17.73
C ALA A 188 -15.80 -5.48 16.59
N GLY A 189 -16.84 -6.30 16.43
CA GLY A 189 -17.87 -6.14 15.39
C GLY A 189 -17.49 -6.75 14.04
N LEU A 190 -16.54 -7.69 14.01
CA LEU A 190 -16.09 -8.39 12.80
C LEU A 190 -16.50 -9.86 12.81
N THR A 191 -17.07 -10.31 11.70
CA THR A 191 -17.65 -11.65 11.54
C THR A 191 -16.63 -12.65 10.95
N ALA A 192 -17.05 -13.91 10.80
CA ALA A 192 -16.29 -14.91 10.06
C ALA A 192 -16.08 -14.54 8.57
N GLU A 193 -16.99 -13.77 7.95
CA GLU A 193 -16.81 -13.30 6.56
C GLU A 193 -15.72 -12.22 6.48
N ASP A 194 -15.66 -11.32 7.46
CA ASP A 194 -14.64 -10.26 7.55
C ASP A 194 -13.24 -10.87 7.79
N ARG A 195 -13.14 -11.84 8.71
CA ARG A 195 -11.90 -12.61 8.93
C ARG A 195 -11.46 -13.38 7.68
N HIS A 196 -12.40 -13.96 6.93
CA HIS A 196 -12.09 -14.62 5.67
C HIS A 196 -11.57 -13.64 4.61
N LEU A 197 -12.11 -12.40 4.58
CA LEU A 197 -11.61 -11.36 3.69
C LEU A 197 -10.17 -10.93 4.05
N ILE A 198 -9.84 -10.79 5.34
CA ILE A 198 -8.44 -10.53 5.77
C ILE A 198 -7.52 -11.67 5.31
N ALA A 199 -7.93 -12.93 5.49
CA ALA A 199 -7.16 -14.08 5.01
C ALA A 199 -7.03 -14.09 3.48
N PHE A 200 -8.04 -13.64 2.74
CA PHE A 200 -7.97 -13.50 1.29
C PHE A 200 -6.99 -12.39 0.87
N MET A 201 -7.00 -11.23 1.55
CA MET A 201 -6.03 -10.15 1.31
C MET A 201 -4.60 -10.66 1.56
N ALA A 202 -4.36 -11.42 2.63
CA ALA A 202 -3.06 -12.04 2.88
C ALA A 202 -2.57 -12.96 1.74
N ASN A 203 -3.49 -13.63 1.01
CA ASN A 203 -3.14 -14.41 -0.17
C ASN A 203 -2.77 -13.54 -1.39
N GLN A 204 -3.22 -12.28 -1.46
CA GLN A 204 -2.83 -11.33 -2.51
C GLN A 204 -1.38 -10.90 -2.32
N GLU A 205 -0.94 -10.66 -1.07
CA GLU A 205 0.44 -10.26 -0.76
C GLU A 205 1.46 -11.34 -1.10
N ILE A 206 1.09 -12.63 -1.05
CA ILE A 206 1.92 -13.72 -1.58
C ILE A 206 2.22 -13.49 -3.07
N GLY A 207 1.22 -13.04 -3.84
CA GLY A 207 1.34 -12.71 -5.26
C GLY A 207 2.19 -11.47 -5.49
N HIS A 208 1.91 -10.36 -4.80
CA HIS A 208 2.63 -9.10 -4.93
C HIS A 208 4.11 -9.24 -4.54
N ALA A 209 4.40 -9.84 -3.37
CA ALA A 209 5.77 -10.10 -2.93
C ALA A 209 6.53 -11.04 -3.86
N THR A 210 5.85 -12.05 -4.43
CA THR A 210 6.44 -12.94 -5.44
C THR A 210 6.75 -12.20 -6.74
N MET A 211 5.87 -11.31 -7.19
CA MET A 211 6.07 -10.45 -8.36
C MET A 211 7.30 -9.55 -8.17
N LEU A 212 7.35 -8.76 -7.09
CA LEU A 212 8.47 -7.85 -6.82
C LEU A 212 9.79 -8.60 -6.57
N SER A 213 9.76 -9.74 -5.86
CA SER A 213 10.93 -10.61 -5.71
C SER A 213 11.45 -11.13 -7.05
N ASN A 214 10.58 -11.41 -8.02
CA ASN A 214 10.99 -11.86 -9.36
C ASN A 214 11.52 -10.71 -10.24
N ILE A 215 11.01 -9.49 -10.06
CA ILE A 215 11.54 -8.26 -10.71
C ILE A 215 12.94 -7.92 -10.16
N LEU A 216 13.12 -7.97 -8.84
CA LEU A 216 14.41 -7.69 -8.16
C LEU A 216 15.43 -8.83 -8.31
N GLY A 217 14.97 -10.05 -8.58
CA GLY A 217 15.81 -11.21 -8.83
C GLY A 217 16.65 -11.61 -7.60
N PRO A 218 17.91 -12.05 -7.77
CA PRO A 218 18.76 -12.51 -6.66
C PRO A 218 19.10 -11.47 -5.59
N ALA A 219 18.76 -10.20 -5.81
CA ALA A 219 18.98 -9.09 -4.87
C ALA A 219 17.71 -8.72 -4.07
N ALA A 220 16.60 -9.44 -4.26
CA ALA A 220 15.38 -9.27 -3.47
C ALA A 220 15.65 -9.54 -1.97
N PRO A 221 15.33 -8.62 -1.04
CA PRO A 221 15.40 -8.89 0.39
C PRO A 221 14.42 -10.00 0.80
N PRO A 222 14.82 -10.89 1.72
CA PRO A 222 13.89 -11.83 2.35
C PRO A 222 12.94 -11.10 3.32
N GLN A 223 11.83 -11.76 3.65
CA GLN A 223 10.94 -11.33 4.73
C GLN A 223 11.69 -11.26 6.07
N CYS A 224 11.31 -10.30 6.91
CA CYS A 224 11.93 -10.02 8.20
C CYS A 224 10.98 -10.43 9.35
N THR A 225 11.38 -10.19 10.59
CA THR A 225 10.51 -10.25 11.77
C THR A 225 10.06 -8.85 12.18
N TYR A 226 8.90 -8.75 12.82
CA TYR A 226 8.22 -7.47 13.06
C TYR A 226 7.82 -7.29 14.53
N ASN A 227 7.50 -6.05 14.91
CA ASN A 227 6.94 -5.73 16.22
C ASN A 227 5.86 -4.66 16.07
N TYR A 228 4.61 -5.03 16.35
CA TYR A 228 3.46 -4.18 16.09
C TYR A 228 2.91 -3.53 17.37
N PRO A 229 2.48 -2.26 17.32
CA PRO A 229 2.05 -1.47 18.48
C PRO A 229 0.54 -1.60 18.78
N PHE A 230 -0.01 -2.81 18.78
CA PHE A 230 -1.44 -3.05 19.10
C PHE A 230 -1.62 -4.15 20.15
N THR A 231 -2.74 -4.08 20.87
CA THR A 231 -3.16 -5.04 21.89
C THR A 231 -4.59 -5.54 21.73
N THR A 232 -5.41 -4.91 20.88
CA THR A 232 -6.79 -5.35 20.57
C THR A 232 -7.04 -5.46 19.07
N VAL A 233 -8.10 -6.18 18.67
CA VAL A 233 -8.57 -6.25 17.27
C VAL A 233 -8.88 -4.86 16.68
N ARG A 234 -9.39 -3.91 17.49
CA ARG A 234 -9.65 -2.54 17.04
C ARG A 234 -8.37 -1.76 16.73
N GLU A 235 -7.34 -1.91 17.57
CA GLU A 235 -6.00 -1.34 17.32
C GLU A 235 -5.32 -2.03 16.13
N PHE A 236 -5.47 -3.34 15.97
CA PHE A 236 -5.01 -4.07 14.79
C PHE A 236 -5.64 -3.51 13.50
N VAL A 237 -6.97 -3.34 13.45
CA VAL A 237 -7.67 -2.78 12.27
C VAL A 237 -7.22 -1.36 11.96
N ASP A 238 -7.09 -0.49 12.97
CA ASP A 238 -6.60 0.88 12.77
C ASP A 238 -5.14 0.92 12.29
N PHE A 239 -4.29 0.00 12.78
CA PHE A 239 -2.92 -0.13 12.31
C PHE A 239 -2.86 -0.60 10.85
N ASN A 240 -3.66 -1.58 10.45
CA ASN A 240 -3.76 -2.02 9.05
C ASN A 240 -4.22 -0.88 8.13
N GLN A 241 -5.24 -0.10 8.56
CA GLN A 241 -5.74 1.06 7.83
C GLN A 241 -4.64 2.10 7.58
N LYS A 242 -3.81 2.36 8.60
CA LYS A 242 -2.66 3.28 8.52
C LYS A 242 -1.50 2.72 7.70
N LEU A 243 -1.24 1.41 7.80
CA LEU A 243 -0.13 0.74 7.15
C LEU A 243 -0.32 0.62 5.64
N THR A 244 -1.48 0.10 5.21
CA THR A 244 -1.87 0.04 3.79
C THR A 244 -1.94 1.44 3.17
N ARG A 245 -2.40 2.46 3.91
CA ARG A 245 -2.37 3.87 3.48
C ARG A 245 -0.96 4.38 3.19
N PHE A 246 0.05 4.07 4.00
CA PHE A 246 1.41 4.51 3.69
C PHE A 246 2.12 3.64 2.65
N GLY A 247 1.71 2.37 2.51
CA GLY A 247 2.15 1.48 1.44
C GLY A 247 1.76 2.01 0.06
N GLU A 248 0.45 2.17 -0.16
CA GLU A 248 -0.08 2.64 -1.44
C GLU A 248 0.47 4.02 -1.81
N SER A 249 0.49 4.96 -0.85
CA SER A 249 1.00 6.30 -1.06
C SER A 249 2.50 6.30 -1.35
N GLY A 250 3.27 5.41 -0.74
CA GLY A 250 4.70 5.26 -1.00
C GLY A 250 4.97 4.91 -2.46
N VAL A 251 4.24 3.93 -3.01
CA VAL A 251 4.34 3.53 -4.41
C VAL A 251 3.83 4.63 -5.35
N TYR A 252 2.66 5.21 -5.10
CA TYR A 252 2.13 6.32 -5.92
C TYR A 252 3.12 7.49 -6.03
N GLY A 253 3.90 7.75 -4.98
CA GLY A 253 4.91 8.80 -4.96
C GLY A 253 6.17 8.54 -5.82
N PHE A 254 6.44 7.28 -6.23
CA PHE A 254 7.59 6.95 -7.09
C PHE A 254 7.23 6.30 -8.43
N LEU A 255 6.01 5.77 -8.60
CA LEU A 255 5.61 4.96 -9.76
C LEU A 255 5.88 5.66 -11.10
N GLY A 256 5.53 6.94 -11.21
CA GLY A 256 5.74 7.76 -12.41
C GLY A 256 7.20 8.20 -12.65
N HIS A 257 8.11 7.85 -11.74
CA HIS A 257 9.54 8.19 -11.79
C HIS A 257 10.45 7.01 -12.12
N LEU A 258 9.93 5.79 -12.16
CA LEU A 258 10.70 4.62 -12.55
C LEU A 258 11.19 4.72 -13.99
N ASP A 259 12.46 4.41 -14.21
CA ASP A 259 13.03 4.23 -15.55
C ASP A 259 12.36 3.00 -16.21
N SER A 260 12.22 1.92 -15.44
CA SER A 260 11.51 0.68 -15.79
C SER A 260 9.99 0.83 -15.78
N ARG A 261 9.45 1.27 -16.92
CA ARG A 261 8.01 1.46 -17.15
C ARG A 261 7.27 0.13 -17.22
N GLU A 262 7.96 -0.92 -17.64
CA GLU A 262 7.52 -2.30 -17.66
C GLU A 262 7.21 -2.76 -16.22
N SER A 263 8.17 -2.64 -15.29
CA SER A 263 7.95 -2.95 -13.88
C SER A 263 6.92 -2.03 -13.23
N ALA A 264 6.91 -0.73 -13.57
CA ALA A 264 5.87 0.20 -13.11
C ALA A 264 4.46 -0.24 -13.53
N THR A 265 4.31 -0.87 -14.71
CA THR A 265 2.99 -1.35 -15.18
C THR A 265 2.46 -2.52 -14.36
N LEU A 266 3.34 -3.42 -13.90
CA LEU A 266 2.95 -4.51 -13.00
C LEU A 266 2.68 -4.01 -11.58
N LEU A 267 3.53 -3.10 -11.07
CA LEU A 267 3.34 -2.47 -9.76
C LEU A 267 2.06 -1.63 -9.70
N LEU A 268 1.63 -1.01 -10.81
CA LEU A 268 0.32 -0.36 -10.90
C LEU A 268 -0.86 -1.35 -10.69
N GLN A 269 -0.68 -2.62 -11.05
CA GLN A 269 -1.73 -3.64 -10.93
C GLN A 269 -1.82 -4.20 -9.50
N SER A 270 -0.71 -4.32 -8.76
CA SER A 270 -0.75 -4.63 -7.32
C SER A 270 -1.26 -3.46 -6.50
N ILE A 271 -0.75 -2.25 -6.73
CA ILE A 271 -1.07 -1.08 -5.89
C ILE A 271 -2.54 -0.66 -5.95
N THR A 272 -3.22 -0.93 -7.07
CA THR A 272 -4.68 -0.72 -7.19
C THR A 272 -5.50 -1.79 -6.46
N THR A 273 -4.86 -2.89 -6.04
CA THR A 273 -5.41 -3.87 -5.10
C THR A 273 -5.15 -3.43 -3.66
N GLU A 274 -3.92 -3.01 -3.29
CA GLU A 274 -3.60 -2.48 -1.95
C GLU A 274 -4.53 -1.31 -1.55
N ALA A 275 -4.81 -0.37 -2.46
CA ALA A 275 -5.79 0.70 -2.25
C ALA A 275 -7.19 0.21 -1.87
N ARG A 276 -7.61 -0.95 -2.39
CA ARG A 276 -8.88 -1.59 -2.02
C ARG A 276 -8.81 -2.25 -0.65
N GLN A 277 -7.65 -2.76 -0.25
CA GLN A 277 -7.46 -3.35 1.07
C GLN A 277 -7.48 -2.27 2.14
N GLN A 278 -6.85 -1.13 1.90
CA GLN A 278 -6.95 0.06 2.74
C GLN A 278 -8.41 0.46 2.96
N LEU A 279 -9.19 0.53 1.87
CA LEU A 279 -10.63 0.79 1.89
C LEU A 279 -11.39 -0.23 2.76
N ILE A 280 -11.08 -1.53 2.64
CA ILE A 280 -11.67 -2.58 3.48
C ILE A 280 -11.33 -2.35 4.97
N PHE A 281 -10.08 -2.04 5.32
CA PHE A 281 -9.71 -1.75 6.71
C PHE A 281 -10.39 -0.48 7.25
N ARG A 282 -10.64 0.53 6.41
CA ARG A 282 -11.51 1.66 6.77
C ARG A 282 -12.94 1.22 7.09
N GLN A 283 -13.53 0.34 6.27
CA GLN A 283 -14.88 -0.20 6.53
C GLN A 283 -14.93 -1.00 7.83
N PHE A 284 -13.93 -1.84 8.11
CA PHE A 284 -13.80 -2.57 9.38
C PHE A 284 -13.63 -1.63 10.58
N GLY A 285 -12.92 -0.51 10.41
CA GLY A 285 -12.80 0.54 11.41
C GLY A 285 -14.09 1.35 11.66
N GLY A 286 -15.13 1.17 10.83
CA GLY A 286 -16.36 1.97 10.87
C GLY A 286 -16.23 3.37 10.25
N LEU A 287 -15.18 3.58 9.43
CA LEU A 287 -14.91 4.82 8.72
C LEU A 287 -15.54 4.81 7.32
N PHE A 288 -15.70 5.99 6.70
CA PHE A 288 -16.18 6.06 5.32
C PHE A 288 -15.11 5.51 4.35
N PRO A 289 -15.45 4.55 3.46
CA PRO A 289 -14.47 3.79 2.66
C PRO A 289 -13.61 4.63 1.72
N MET A 290 -14.20 5.60 1.01
CA MET A 290 -13.54 6.37 -0.06
C MET A 290 -13.80 7.86 0.15
N ALA A 291 -13.11 8.46 1.12
CA ALA A 291 -13.41 9.82 1.59
C ALA A 291 -12.76 10.95 0.76
N VAL A 292 -11.96 10.60 -0.25
CA VAL A 292 -11.22 11.52 -1.13
C VAL A 292 -11.49 11.21 -2.61
N TRP A 293 -11.19 12.16 -3.50
CA TRP A 293 -11.31 11.98 -4.96
C TRP A 293 -10.01 11.48 -5.59
N PHE A 294 -8.86 11.70 -4.93
CA PHE A 294 -7.53 11.29 -5.38
C PHE A 294 -6.70 10.77 -4.21
N GLU A 295 -5.97 9.68 -4.43
CA GLU A 295 -4.98 9.17 -3.47
C GLU A 295 -3.68 10.00 -3.53
N ALA A 296 -3.08 10.25 -2.38
CA ALA A 296 -1.82 10.99 -2.28
C ALA A 296 -0.62 10.08 -2.53
N GLY A 297 0.39 10.59 -3.25
CA GLY A 297 1.73 9.99 -3.28
C GLY A 297 2.64 10.61 -2.22
N ILE A 298 3.54 9.83 -1.60
CA ILE A 298 4.57 10.31 -0.66
C ILE A 298 5.98 9.87 -1.08
N PRO A 299 7.04 10.62 -0.72
CA PRO A 299 8.42 10.24 -1.04
C PRO A 299 8.85 8.93 -0.36
N GLN A 300 9.79 8.20 -0.96
CA GLN A 300 10.26 6.91 -0.41
C GLN A 300 10.85 7.01 1.00
N SER A 301 11.54 8.12 1.34
CA SER A 301 12.02 8.38 2.70
C SER A 301 10.89 8.56 3.72
N TRP A 302 9.71 9.01 3.29
CA TRP A 302 8.52 9.13 4.17
C TRP A 302 7.93 7.75 4.46
N ALA A 303 7.69 6.96 3.41
CA ALA A 303 7.23 5.58 3.54
C ALA A 303 8.22 4.74 4.37
N TRP A 304 9.53 4.87 4.13
CA TRP A 304 10.54 4.18 4.95
C TRP A 304 10.61 4.68 6.40
N THR A 305 10.37 5.97 6.66
CA THR A 305 10.27 6.50 8.03
C THR A 305 9.07 5.91 8.78
N LEU A 306 7.98 5.61 8.09
CA LEU A 306 6.78 5.00 8.66
C LEU A 306 6.88 3.47 8.81
N LEU A 307 7.52 2.78 7.85
CA LEU A 307 7.63 1.33 7.81
C LEU A 307 8.70 0.80 8.78
N ALA A 308 9.91 1.39 8.72
CA ALA A 308 11.08 0.85 9.42
C ALA A 308 10.90 0.63 10.94
N PRO A 309 10.22 1.50 11.71
CA PRO A 309 10.03 1.31 13.16
C PRO A 309 9.41 -0.04 13.56
N TYR A 310 8.70 -0.71 12.66
CA TYR A 310 8.03 -1.98 12.93
C TYR A 310 8.83 -3.21 12.49
N ILE A 311 9.99 -3.06 11.83
CA ILE A 311 10.87 -4.18 11.50
C ILE A 311 11.87 -4.41 12.63
N SER A 312 11.80 -5.58 13.27
CA SER A 312 12.68 -5.96 14.37
C SER A 312 14.02 -6.51 13.87
N GLU A 313 14.00 -7.60 13.09
CA GLU A 313 15.22 -8.25 12.60
C GLU A 313 15.04 -8.79 11.18
N CYS A 314 15.99 -8.48 10.30
CA CYS A 314 16.08 -9.10 8.98
C CYS A 314 17.19 -10.18 8.95
N PRO A 315 17.02 -11.26 8.15
CA PRO A 315 18.05 -12.27 7.96
C PRO A 315 19.44 -11.72 7.61
N ALA A 316 20.49 -12.41 8.07
CA ALA A 316 21.86 -11.98 7.87
C ALA A 316 22.23 -11.80 6.38
N ASN A 317 23.04 -10.77 6.09
CA ASN A 317 23.41 -10.30 4.75
C ASN A 317 22.31 -9.57 3.95
N THR A 318 21.15 -9.28 4.55
CA THR A 318 20.16 -8.38 3.94
C THR A 318 20.74 -6.96 3.82
N THR A 319 20.64 -6.35 2.64
CA THR A 319 21.18 -5.00 2.38
C THR A 319 20.22 -3.90 2.80
N ARG A 320 20.75 -2.82 3.40
CA ARG A 320 19.98 -1.63 3.76
C ARG A 320 19.54 -0.83 2.53
N LEU A 321 18.39 -0.17 2.67
CA LEU A 321 17.86 0.81 1.72
C LEU A 321 18.63 2.14 1.79
N ALA A 322 18.56 2.92 0.71
CA ALA A 322 19.15 4.25 0.59
C ALA A 322 18.25 5.38 1.15
N TRP A 323 17.09 5.03 1.70
CA TRP A 323 16.09 5.97 2.18
C TRP A 323 16.39 6.44 3.61
N GLN A 324 16.22 7.74 3.84
CA GLN A 324 16.49 8.38 5.12
C GLN A 324 15.33 8.17 6.10
N ASN A 325 15.62 7.79 7.34
CA ASN A 325 14.68 7.92 8.45
C ASN A 325 14.79 9.33 9.03
N PHE A 326 13.67 10.04 9.09
CA PHE A 326 13.58 11.32 9.80
C PHE A 326 13.22 11.09 11.28
N PRO A 327 13.47 12.06 12.17
CA PRO A 327 12.98 11.99 13.56
C PRO A 327 11.46 11.86 13.62
N ALA A 328 10.97 10.97 14.48
CA ALA A 328 9.55 10.64 14.55
C ALA A 328 8.71 11.87 14.93
N LEU A 329 7.53 11.99 14.32
CA LEU A 329 6.54 13.01 14.67
C LEU A 329 5.39 12.37 15.45
N THR A 330 4.99 13.02 16.53
CA THR A 330 3.84 12.66 17.36
C THR A 330 2.78 13.75 17.23
N ILE A 331 1.54 13.33 17.02
CA ILE A 331 0.37 14.20 17.07
C ILE A 331 -0.24 14.00 18.46
N ASP A 332 -0.05 14.98 19.35
CA ASP A 332 -0.38 14.91 20.78
C ASP A 332 -1.88 15.08 21.08
N ASN A 333 -2.69 15.27 20.03
CA ASN A 333 -4.14 15.26 20.09
C ASN A 333 -4.73 14.62 18.82
N GLN A 334 -4.27 13.41 18.47
CA GLN A 334 -4.82 12.65 17.35
C GLN A 334 -6.33 12.38 17.56
N PRO A 335 -7.18 12.59 16.54
CA PRO A 335 -8.54 12.05 16.51
C PRO A 335 -8.58 10.53 16.66
N ASN A 336 -9.13 10.05 17.76
CA ASN A 336 -9.28 8.61 18.00
C ASN A 336 -10.56 8.07 17.33
N ILE A 337 -10.39 7.12 16.41
CA ILE A 337 -11.50 6.52 15.65
C ILE A 337 -12.49 5.71 16.51
N ASN A 338 -12.07 5.26 17.69
CA ASN A 338 -12.85 4.46 18.63
C ASN A 338 -13.74 5.31 19.57
N LYS A 339 -13.65 6.64 19.51
CA LYS A 339 -14.54 7.57 20.23
C LYS A 339 -15.80 7.90 19.42
N VAL A 340 -16.92 8.24 20.08
CA VAL A 340 -18.15 8.81 19.48
C VAL A 340 -17.95 10.30 19.17
N ASP A 341 -17.54 11.09 20.16
CA ASP A 341 -16.96 12.42 19.97
C ASP A 341 -15.43 12.34 20.18
N PRO A 342 -14.63 12.46 19.10
CA PRO A 342 -13.17 12.47 19.16
C PRO A 342 -12.57 13.61 20.00
N ASN A 343 -13.37 14.64 20.32
CA ASN A 343 -12.96 15.81 21.10
C ASN A 343 -13.34 15.70 22.59
N GLU A 344 -14.06 14.65 22.99
CA GLU A 344 -14.37 14.37 24.40
C GLU A 344 -13.29 13.47 25.04
N GLY A 345 -13.10 13.65 26.35
CA GLY A 345 -12.09 12.93 27.14
C GLY A 345 -10.70 13.53 27.03
N PRO A 346 -9.65 12.79 27.42
CA PRO A 346 -8.27 13.24 27.29
C PRO A 346 -7.83 13.27 25.81
N ASN A 347 -6.87 14.15 25.52
CA ASN A 347 -6.08 14.11 24.30
C ASN A 347 -5.28 12.80 24.23
N GLU A 348 -4.97 12.37 23.01
CA GLU A 348 -4.20 11.17 22.74
C GLU A 348 -2.98 11.48 21.85
N SER A 349 -1.82 11.01 22.27
CA SER A 349 -0.57 11.12 21.53
C SER A 349 -0.35 9.89 20.65
N VAL A 350 -0.32 10.09 19.33
CA VAL A 350 -0.03 9.03 18.34
C VAL A 350 1.22 9.40 17.54
N THR A 351 2.23 8.54 17.58
CA THR A 351 3.50 8.70 16.86
C THR A 351 3.45 7.99 15.51
N GLY A 352 3.90 8.67 14.45
CA GLY A 352 4.03 8.08 13.11
C GLY A 352 2.71 7.52 12.58
N SER A 353 2.64 6.19 12.50
CA SER A 353 1.49 5.41 12.02
C SER A 353 0.89 4.48 13.08
N ASN A 354 1.21 4.67 14.37
CA ASN A 354 0.66 3.86 15.46
C ASN A 354 -0.89 3.91 15.47
N PRO A 355 -1.56 2.83 15.91
CA PRO A 355 -3.00 2.83 16.08
C PRO A 355 -3.42 3.72 17.25
N SER A 356 -4.69 4.10 17.22
CA SER A 356 -5.37 4.83 18.27
C SER A 356 -5.84 3.84 19.34
N ASN A 357 -5.65 4.18 20.62
CA ASN A 357 -6.00 3.35 21.76
C ASN A 357 -7.50 2.98 21.71
N SER A 358 -7.80 1.69 21.84
CA SER A 358 -9.17 1.18 21.87
C SER A 358 -9.85 1.31 23.23
N THR A 359 -9.06 1.52 24.29
CA THR A 359 -9.56 1.82 25.65
C THR A 359 -9.94 3.30 25.74
N VAL A 360 -11.22 3.59 25.58
CA VAL A 360 -11.75 4.97 25.54
C VAL A 360 -12.23 5.43 26.92
N GLU A 361 -11.83 6.64 27.30
CA GLU A 361 -12.30 7.33 28.51
C GLU A 361 -12.97 8.66 28.13
N PRO A 362 -14.20 8.94 28.61
CA PRO A 362 -15.04 8.06 29.42
C PRO A 362 -15.63 6.90 28.58
N GLN A 363 -15.92 5.76 29.21
CA GLN A 363 -16.38 4.54 28.52
C GLN A 363 -17.66 4.72 27.69
N ASP A 364 -18.56 5.64 28.06
CA ASP A 364 -19.77 5.94 27.28
C ASP A 364 -19.50 6.71 25.97
N ASN A 365 -18.26 7.18 25.77
CA ASN A 365 -17.76 7.68 24.50
C ASN A 365 -17.20 6.57 23.58
N TYR A 366 -17.23 5.29 23.96
CA TYR A 366 -16.75 4.19 23.10
C TYR A 366 -17.75 3.87 21.97
N CYS A 367 -17.32 4.02 20.70
CA CYS A 367 -18.26 4.00 19.56
C CYS A 367 -18.68 2.61 19.05
N VAL A 368 -18.04 1.52 19.48
CA VAL A 368 -18.44 0.17 19.04
C VAL A 368 -19.74 -0.27 19.72
N GLU A 369 -19.95 0.14 20.97
CA GLU A 369 -21.17 -0.16 21.76
C GLU A 369 -22.29 0.88 21.55
N ALA A 370 -22.01 1.97 20.83
CA ALA A 370 -23.00 3.01 20.56
C ALA A 370 -24.12 2.48 19.64
N THR A 371 -25.35 2.99 19.84
CA THR A 371 -26.55 2.57 19.06
C THR A 371 -27.29 3.74 18.43
N GLY A 372 -26.77 4.97 18.59
CA GLY A 372 -27.29 6.16 17.92
C GLY A 372 -26.95 6.17 16.43
N ILE A 373 -27.87 6.74 15.63
CA ILE A 373 -27.65 6.91 14.19
C ILE A 373 -26.44 7.85 14.00
N GLY A 374 -25.38 7.33 13.38
CA GLY A 374 -24.14 8.08 13.11
C GLY A 374 -23.19 8.22 14.31
N SER A 375 -23.46 7.58 15.45
CA SER A 375 -22.50 7.45 16.56
C SER A 375 -21.74 6.13 16.56
N GLU A 376 -22.28 5.08 15.95
CA GLU A 376 -21.67 3.75 15.93
C GLU A 376 -20.54 3.60 14.90
N CYS A 377 -19.44 2.95 15.30
CA CYS A 377 -18.28 2.62 14.45
C CYS A 377 -18.11 1.10 14.22
N SER A 378 -19.22 0.36 14.30
CA SER A 378 -19.32 -1.03 13.81
C SER A 378 -18.95 -1.11 12.32
N ALA A 379 -18.45 -2.26 11.87
CA ALA A 379 -18.06 -2.46 10.49
C ALA A 379 -19.26 -2.29 9.53
N ALA A 380 -19.07 -1.56 8.42
CA ALA A 380 -20.14 -1.26 7.48
C ALA A 380 -19.63 -0.99 6.06
N THR A 381 -20.40 -1.39 5.04
CA THR A 381 -20.09 -1.10 3.62
C THR A 381 -19.95 0.41 3.36
N SER A 382 -20.73 1.23 4.06
CA SER A 382 -20.62 2.69 4.02
C SER A 382 -21.39 3.29 5.20
N ARG A 383 -20.72 4.13 5.99
CA ARG A 383 -21.35 4.95 7.04
C ARG A 383 -20.60 6.28 7.16
N ASN A 384 -21.35 7.37 7.32
CA ASN A 384 -20.80 8.64 7.81
C ASN A 384 -21.06 8.76 9.30
N ARG A 385 -20.07 9.26 10.04
CA ARG A 385 -20.23 9.67 11.43
C ARG A 385 -20.99 11.00 11.49
N SER A 386 -21.78 11.21 12.53
CA SER A 386 -22.44 12.50 12.79
C SER A 386 -21.50 13.55 13.37
N ILE A 387 -20.42 13.10 14.02
CA ILE A 387 -19.31 13.93 14.50
C ILE A 387 -18.06 13.49 13.72
N PRO A 388 -17.43 14.39 12.94
CA PRO A 388 -16.24 14.06 12.16
C PRO A 388 -15.03 13.85 13.08
N LEU A 389 -14.03 13.12 12.61
CA LEU A 389 -12.77 12.90 13.32
C LEU A 389 -12.06 14.22 13.63
N SER A 390 -12.05 15.15 12.68
CA SER A 390 -11.48 16.48 12.86
C SER A 390 -12.27 17.56 12.12
N TYR A 391 -11.89 18.82 12.30
CA TYR A 391 -12.58 19.95 11.67
C TYR A 391 -11.59 21.06 11.30
N PRO A 392 -11.83 21.80 10.21
CA PRO A 392 -11.03 22.96 9.85
C PRO A 392 -10.97 23.98 10.99
N GLY A 393 -9.78 24.53 11.27
CA GLY A 393 -9.56 25.44 12.39
C GLY A 393 -9.22 24.76 13.72
N ARG A 394 -9.25 23.42 13.82
CA ARG A 394 -8.75 22.67 14.98
C ARG A 394 -7.27 22.96 15.22
N GLU A 395 -6.88 23.25 16.46
CA GLU A 395 -5.46 23.27 16.85
C GLU A 395 -4.95 21.83 16.97
N ILE A 396 -3.87 21.53 16.26
CA ILE A 396 -3.15 20.26 16.30
C ILE A 396 -1.86 20.49 17.08
N LEU A 397 -1.62 19.64 18.08
CA LEU A 397 -0.44 19.68 18.93
C LEU A 397 0.58 18.67 18.43
N PHE A 398 1.85 19.06 18.38
CA PHE A 398 2.94 18.23 17.91
C PHE A 398 4.08 18.15 18.91
N SER A 399 4.68 16.96 19.00
CA SER A 399 6.01 16.74 19.57
C SER A 399 6.83 15.83 18.66
N TRP A 400 8.16 15.86 18.78
CA TRP A 400 9.03 15.08 17.88
C TRP A 400 10.29 14.53 18.56
N GLY A 401 10.80 13.44 18.00
CA GLY A 401 12.05 12.81 18.40
C GLY A 401 13.30 13.61 18.00
N ASP A 402 14.44 13.16 18.50
CA ASP A 402 15.75 13.72 18.19
C ASP A 402 16.42 13.02 16.99
N VAL A 403 17.57 13.56 16.58
CA VAL A 403 18.46 12.90 15.61
C VAL A 403 19.41 11.93 16.32
N ASN A 404 19.85 10.89 15.60
CA ASN A 404 20.66 9.76 16.09
C ASN A 404 19.89 8.74 16.96
N GLU A 405 18.57 8.74 16.95
CA GLU A 405 17.76 7.66 17.53
C GLU A 405 17.84 6.43 16.62
N THR A 406 18.13 5.25 17.18
CA THR A 406 18.22 4.00 16.43
C THR A 406 16.83 3.51 16.00
N VAL A 407 16.70 3.06 14.76
CA VAL A 407 15.43 2.62 14.18
C VAL A 407 15.67 1.54 13.12
N GLY A 408 14.62 0.84 12.72
CA GLY A 408 14.67 -0.10 11.60
C GLY A 408 15.27 -1.46 11.94
N PRO A 409 15.40 -2.33 10.92
CA PRO A 409 15.90 -3.69 11.08
C PRO A 409 17.21 -3.72 11.88
N ASN A 410 17.25 -4.52 12.92
CA ASN A 410 18.45 -4.75 13.75
C ASN A 410 18.99 -3.45 14.38
N ASN A 411 18.12 -2.45 14.61
CA ASN A 411 18.46 -1.08 15.02
C ASN A 411 19.47 -0.37 14.08
N SER A 412 19.62 -0.84 12.84
CA SER A 412 20.76 -0.48 11.95
C SER A 412 20.62 0.84 11.18
N TYR A 413 19.54 1.59 11.40
CA TYR A 413 19.33 2.95 10.89
C TYR A 413 19.34 3.94 12.05
N VAL A 414 19.54 5.23 11.74
CA VAL A 414 19.34 6.32 12.69
C VAL A 414 18.50 7.43 12.07
N THR A 415 17.69 8.06 12.91
CA THR A 415 17.00 9.30 12.58
C THR A 415 18.02 10.40 12.24
N SER A 416 17.77 11.18 11.20
CA SER A 416 18.68 12.26 10.78
C SER A 416 17.92 13.39 10.07
N ARG A 417 18.54 14.58 10.06
CA ARG A 417 18.07 15.78 9.36
C ARG A 417 19.13 16.23 8.36
N SER A 418 18.68 16.79 7.24
CA SER A 418 19.55 17.53 6.30
C SER A 418 19.97 18.87 6.92
N PRO A 419 21.12 19.47 6.57
CA PRO A 419 21.49 20.82 6.98
C PRO A 419 20.48 21.92 6.59
N LEU A 420 19.65 21.66 5.57
CA LEU A 420 18.58 22.55 5.13
C LEU A 420 17.29 22.41 5.97
N ALA A 421 17.21 21.41 6.86
CA ALA A 421 16.17 21.26 7.87
C ALA A 421 16.67 21.85 9.21
N ASP A 422 16.90 23.17 9.22
CA ASP A 422 17.59 23.90 10.28
C ASP A 422 16.74 24.16 11.53
N GLU A 423 15.51 24.63 11.36
CA GLU A 423 14.51 24.82 12.42
C GLU A 423 13.09 24.51 11.90
N PRO A 424 12.14 24.05 12.74
CA PRO A 424 10.79 23.75 12.28
C PRO A 424 9.99 25.05 12.11
N ARG A 425 9.47 25.31 10.90
CA ARG A 425 8.73 26.54 10.56
C ARG A 425 7.29 26.28 10.14
N PHE A 426 7.02 25.15 9.49
CA PHE A 426 5.70 24.80 8.96
C PHE A 426 5.29 23.37 9.32
N ALA A 427 3.99 23.15 9.52
CA ALA A 427 3.36 21.85 9.36
C ALA A 427 2.84 21.76 7.91
N MET A 428 3.31 20.76 7.16
CA MET A 428 2.91 20.51 5.78
C MET A 428 1.94 19.33 5.76
N PHE A 429 0.71 19.58 5.30
CA PHE A 429 -0.32 18.57 5.10
C PHE A 429 -0.25 18.10 3.63
N VAL A 430 -0.02 16.80 3.42
CA VAL A 430 -0.09 16.16 2.10
C VAL A 430 -1.34 15.29 2.04
N SER A 431 -2.26 15.68 1.16
CA SER A 431 -3.54 15.01 0.94
C SER A 431 -3.99 15.24 -0.49
N GLN A 432 -4.53 14.21 -1.14
CA GLN A 432 -4.96 14.23 -2.54
C GLN A 432 -3.88 14.82 -3.47
N LEU A 433 -4.20 15.91 -4.16
CA LEU A 433 -3.31 16.61 -5.09
C LEU A 433 -2.54 17.78 -4.42
N ASN A 434 -2.72 18.01 -3.12
CA ASN A 434 -2.33 19.22 -2.43
C ASN A 434 -1.21 18.98 -1.39
N ALA A 435 -0.21 19.86 -1.44
CA ALA A 435 0.72 20.10 -0.34
C ALA A 435 0.40 21.47 0.29
N THR A 436 -0.09 21.47 1.54
CA THR A 436 -0.55 22.69 2.23
C THR A 436 0.34 22.99 3.43
N TYR A 437 1.12 24.07 3.36
CA TYR A 437 1.94 24.55 4.47
C TYR A 437 1.15 25.46 5.41
N VAL A 438 1.21 25.18 6.71
CA VAL A 438 0.66 26.00 7.79
C VAL A 438 1.79 26.41 8.73
N PRO A 439 1.97 27.71 9.05
CA PRO A 439 2.98 28.14 10.00
C PRO A 439 2.81 27.51 11.38
N LEU A 440 3.91 27.05 11.96
CA LEU A 440 3.95 26.55 13.33
C LEU A 440 3.82 27.70 14.33
N GLN A 441 3.19 27.38 15.46
CA GLN A 441 2.92 28.27 16.58
C GLN A 441 3.48 27.63 17.86
N ASN A 442 3.69 28.44 18.90
CA ASN A 442 4.07 27.98 20.25
C ASN A 442 5.32 27.06 20.29
N ILE A 443 6.25 27.22 19.35
CA ILE A 443 7.46 26.39 19.23
C ILE A 443 8.29 26.49 20.52
N SER A 444 8.48 25.37 21.22
CA SER A 444 9.15 25.32 22.51
C SER A 444 9.86 23.98 22.72
N GLY A 445 11.18 23.94 22.48
CA GLY A 445 11.92 22.68 22.51
C GLY A 445 11.49 21.76 21.37
N ASN A 446 11.17 20.50 21.68
CA ASN A 446 10.65 19.55 20.70
C ASN A 446 9.11 19.51 20.64
N SER A 447 8.44 20.66 20.75
CA SER A 447 6.99 20.78 20.57
C SER A 447 6.56 22.08 19.88
N ALA A 448 5.39 22.03 19.23
CA ALA A 448 4.73 23.16 18.56
C ALA A 448 3.22 22.87 18.37
N SER A 449 2.47 23.83 17.85
CA SER A 449 1.11 23.62 17.34
C SER A 449 0.91 24.18 15.93
N ALA A 450 -0.11 23.71 15.21
CA ALA A 450 -0.59 24.33 13.97
C ALA A 450 -2.12 24.28 13.90
N ILE A 451 -2.70 25.06 13.00
CA ILE A 451 -4.15 25.06 12.76
C ILE A 451 -4.48 24.21 11.54
N GLN A 452 -5.39 23.25 11.68
CA GLN A 452 -5.90 22.44 10.58
C GLN A 452 -6.43 23.33 9.45
N PRO A 453 -5.91 23.21 8.22
CA PRO A 453 -6.26 24.12 7.13
C PRO A 453 -7.72 23.90 6.67
N ASN A 454 -8.39 24.99 6.30
CA ASN A 454 -9.71 24.98 5.69
C ASN A 454 -9.60 25.06 4.16
N GLY A 455 -8.99 24.02 3.57
CA GLY A 455 -8.74 23.92 2.14
C GLY A 455 -9.65 22.91 1.44
N SER A 456 -9.73 23.02 0.12
CA SER A 456 -10.41 22.06 -0.75
C SER A 456 -9.53 21.75 -1.96
N THR A 457 -9.52 20.51 -2.41
CA THR A 457 -8.80 20.09 -3.63
C THR A 457 -9.54 20.59 -4.86
N PHE A 458 -10.86 20.42 -4.88
CA PHE A 458 -11.81 21.05 -5.81
C PHE A 458 -13.03 21.60 -5.06
N GLU A 459 -13.89 22.36 -5.75
CA GLU A 459 -15.14 22.85 -5.15
C GLU A 459 -16.02 21.66 -4.69
N GLY A 460 -16.26 21.56 -3.39
CA GLY A 460 -17.02 20.46 -2.77
C GLY A 460 -16.18 19.28 -2.26
N ASP A 461 -14.85 19.32 -2.42
CA ASP A 461 -13.92 18.26 -2.02
C ASP A 461 -12.92 18.75 -0.95
N PRO A 462 -13.16 18.53 0.35
CA PRO A 462 -12.28 19.03 1.40
C PRO A 462 -10.90 18.39 1.36
N ALA A 463 -9.84 19.20 1.45
CA ALA A 463 -8.46 18.71 1.40
C ALA A 463 -8.06 17.90 2.65
N VAL A 464 -8.86 17.96 3.73
CA VAL A 464 -8.60 17.31 5.02
C VAL A 464 -9.83 16.48 5.40
N ASN A 465 -9.96 15.29 4.78
CA ASN A 465 -11.18 14.45 4.85
C ASN A 465 -10.90 12.94 5.01
N ASP A 466 -9.65 12.54 5.19
CA ASP A 466 -9.23 11.14 5.24
C ASP A 466 -7.97 10.96 6.11
N THR A 467 -7.35 9.78 6.15
CA THR A 467 -6.01 9.56 6.71
C THR A 467 -4.93 10.13 5.78
N MET A 468 -4.35 11.26 6.17
CA MET A 468 -3.35 12.01 5.39
C MET A 468 -2.00 12.12 6.11
N PHE A 469 -1.00 12.72 5.46
CA PHE A 469 0.35 12.83 6.01
C PHE A 469 0.65 14.27 6.48
N ILE A 470 1.22 14.40 7.68
CA ILE A 470 1.78 15.66 8.19
C ILE A 470 3.29 15.48 8.39
N VAL A 471 4.10 16.41 7.86
CA VAL A 471 5.51 16.58 8.25
C VAL A 471 5.74 17.99 8.80
N LEU A 472 6.77 18.13 9.64
CA LEU A 472 7.30 19.44 10.02
C LEU A 472 8.44 19.80 9.08
N THR A 473 8.42 21.01 8.51
CA THR A 473 9.42 21.45 7.53
C THR A 473 10.04 22.79 7.89
N SER A 474 11.28 22.98 7.44
CA SER A 474 12.01 24.24 7.57
C SER A 474 11.74 25.22 6.43
N ALA A 475 11.19 24.76 5.31
CA ALA A 475 10.85 25.58 4.15
C ALA A 475 9.52 25.13 3.52
N ASP A 476 8.95 26.01 2.71
CA ASP A 476 7.69 25.89 1.97
C ASP A 476 7.90 25.91 0.43
N PRO A 477 8.74 25.02 -0.14
CA PRO A 477 8.96 24.99 -1.58
C PRO A 477 7.65 24.71 -2.34
N TYR A 478 7.53 25.28 -3.54
CA TYR A 478 6.41 24.98 -4.43
C TYR A 478 6.52 23.54 -4.96
N LEU A 479 5.53 22.72 -4.62
CA LEU A 479 5.47 21.30 -4.96
C LEU A 479 4.14 20.95 -5.63
N THR A 480 4.19 19.85 -6.36
CA THR A 480 3.11 19.15 -7.05
C THR A 480 3.25 17.66 -6.71
N PRO A 481 2.23 16.83 -6.94
CA PRO A 481 2.35 15.38 -6.72
C PRO A 481 3.56 14.74 -7.43
N PHE A 482 3.95 15.25 -8.61
CA PHE A 482 5.07 14.73 -9.41
C PHE A 482 6.47 15.20 -8.95
N ASN A 483 6.59 16.16 -8.04
CA ASN A 483 7.91 16.60 -7.55
C ASN A 483 7.99 16.69 -6.02
N LEU A 484 7.05 16.06 -5.32
CA LEU A 484 6.94 16.11 -3.86
C LEU A 484 8.24 15.68 -3.13
N SER A 485 9.01 14.75 -3.70
CA SER A 485 10.29 14.27 -3.14
C SER A 485 11.35 15.37 -2.96
N LEU A 486 11.21 16.51 -3.62
CA LEU A 486 12.05 17.70 -3.40
C LEU A 486 11.90 18.29 -1.98
N ILE A 487 10.89 17.87 -1.19
CA ILE A 487 10.75 18.28 0.21
C ILE A 487 11.77 17.63 1.15
N ASN A 488 12.29 16.45 0.83
CA ASN A 488 13.10 15.63 1.74
C ASN A 488 14.26 16.39 2.42
N PRO A 489 15.02 17.28 1.73
CA PRO A 489 16.08 18.08 2.38
C PRO A 489 15.60 19.06 3.44
N TYR A 490 14.30 19.39 3.49
CA TYR A 490 13.70 20.37 4.40
C TYR A 490 12.82 19.73 5.48
N VAL A 491 12.69 18.39 5.52
CA VAL A 491 11.91 17.69 6.55
C VAL A 491 12.68 17.72 7.88
N TYR A 492 12.05 18.33 8.87
CA TYR A 492 12.54 18.43 10.24
C TYR A 492 12.04 17.25 11.09
N ALA A 493 10.78 16.85 10.95
CA ALA A 493 10.24 15.66 11.64
C ALA A 493 9.05 15.05 10.88
N GLY A 494 8.84 13.75 11.07
CA GLY A 494 7.74 12.99 10.49
C GLY A 494 8.09 12.25 9.20
N PRO A 495 7.08 11.75 8.45
CA PRO A 495 5.66 12.04 8.64
C PRO A 495 5.04 11.40 9.88
N ALA A 496 3.89 11.93 10.26
CA ALA A 496 2.85 11.23 11.01
C ALA A 496 1.57 11.18 10.17
N LEU A 497 0.76 10.13 10.38
CA LEU A 497 -0.56 10.03 9.78
C LEU A 497 -1.55 10.80 10.65
N TYR A 498 -2.39 11.63 10.03
CA TYR A 498 -3.47 12.36 10.68
C TYR A 498 -4.81 11.87 10.16
N GLN A 499 -5.68 11.43 11.07
CA GLN A 499 -7.00 10.92 10.72
C GLN A 499 -8.04 12.06 10.70
N ALA A 500 -8.74 12.18 9.57
CA ALA A 500 -9.83 13.11 9.35
C ALA A 500 -11.00 12.43 8.62
N GLY A 501 -12.10 13.18 8.45
CA GLY A 501 -13.39 12.69 7.94
C GLY A 501 -14.47 12.69 9.02
#